data_AF-A0A1G8IH93-F1
#
_entry.id   AF-A0A1G8IH93-F1
#
_cell.length_a   1.000
_cell.length_b   1.000
_cell.length_c   1.000
_cell.angle_alpha   90.00
_cell.angle_beta   90.00
_cell.angle_gamma   90.00
#
_symmetry.space_group_name_H-M   'P 1'
#
loop_
_entity.id
_entity.type
_entity.pdbx_description
1 polymer ?
#
loop_
_entity_poly.entity_id
_entity_poly.type
_entity_poly.pdbx_seq_one_letter_code
_entity_poly.pdbx_strand_id
1 'polypeptide(L)' 'MEDLKIEKIVEVSSGKEATHYLDEGWVLLSTGFVKGEVPGYDYHSYSLGYPKTKAVLNQLRDETKNKALDEDGIF' A
#
# COMPACT_ATOMS: atom_id res chain seq x y z
N MET A 1 5.04 -12.12 18.07
CA MET A 1 4.56 -11.43 16.87
C MET A 1 4.69 -12.43 15.75
N GLU A 2 3.59 -12.80 15.08
CA GLU A 2 3.72 -13.56 13.83
C GLU A 2 4.34 -12.63 12.78
N ASP A 3 5.43 -13.05 12.17
CA ASP A 3 6.06 -12.28 11.09
C ASP A 3 5.09 -12.14 9.91
N LEU A 4 4.91 -10.89 9.46
CA LEU A 4 4.21 -10.55 8.24
C LEU A 4 4.88 -11.26 7.05
N LYS A 5 4.33 -12.40 6.64
CA LYS A 5 4.83 -13.13 5.47
C LYS A 5 4.09 -12.66 4.22
N ILE A 6 4.74 -11.80 3.44
CA ILE A 6 4.27 -11.42 2.10
C ILE A 6 4.41 -12.63 1.19
N GLU A 7 3.30 -13.06 0.60
CA GLU A 7 3.26 -14.21 -0.32
C GLU A 7 3.66 -13.79 -1.74
N LYS A 8 3.24 -12.60 -2.14
CA LYS A 8 3.48 -12.07 -3.48
C LYS A 8 3.67 -10.56 -3.44
N ILE A 9 4.64 -10.06 -4.22
CA ILE A 9 4.86 -8.63 -4.46
C ILE A 9 4.55 -8.35 -5.92
N VAL A 10 3.87 -7.24 -6.19
CA VAL A 10 3.64 -6.73 -7.53
C VAL A 10 4.05 -5.26 -7.61
N GLU A 11 4.58 -4.87 -8.76
CA GLU A 11 4.92 -3.48 -9.08
C GLU A 11 3.93 -2.96 -10.12
N VAL A 12 3.35 -1.80 -9.86
CA VAL A 12 2.43 -1.13 -10.78
C VAL A 12 2.85 0.32 -10.97
N SER A 13 2.58 0.86 -12.16
CA SER A 13 2.98 2.22 -12.55
C SER A 13 1.82 3.20 -12.65
N SER A 14 0.62 2.79 -12.24
CA SER A 14 -0.61 3.58 -12.31
C SER A 14 -1.35 3.56 -10.99
N GLY A 15 -1.74 4.75 -10.52
CA GLY A 15 -2.57 4.88 -9.32
C GLY A 15 -3.91 4.15 -9.45
N LYS A 16 -4.46 4.03 -10.66
CA LYS A 16 -5.71 3.28 -10.90
C LYS A 16 -5.52 1.78 -10.65
N GLU A 17 -4.41 1.23 -11.11
CA GLU A 17 -4.09 -0.18 -10.93
C GLU A 17 -3.74 -0.47 -9.47
N ALA A 18 -2.98 0.42 -8.81
CA ALA A 18 -2.70 0.32 -7.39
C ALA A 18 -3.99 0.32 -6.55
N THR A 19 -4.93 1.22 -6.85
CA THR A 19 -6.22 1.31 -6.14
C THR A 19 -7.02 0.01 -6.29
N HIS A 20 -7.04 -0.58 -7.48
CA HIS A 20 -7.71 -1.86 -7.71
C HIS A 20 -7.17 -2.99 -6.81
N TYR A 21 -5.85 -3.12 -6.69
CA TYR A 21 -5.25 -4.11 -5.79
C TYR A 21 -5.53 -3.81 -4.32
N LEU A 22 -5.54 -2.54 -3.91
CA LEU A 22 -5.90 -2.15 -2.55
C LEU A 22 -7.35 -2.53 -2.22
N ASP A 23 -8.29 -2.34 -3.16
CA ASP A 23 -9.69 -2.76 -3.01
C ASP A 23 -9.83 -4.29 -2.89
N GLU A 24 -8.95 -5.04 -3.54
CA GLU A 24 -8.85 -6.50 -3.40
C GLU A 24 -8.18 -6.96 -2.09
N GLY A 25 -7.74 -6.03 -1.25
CA GLY A 25 -7.12 -6.29 0.05
C GLY A 25 -5.61 -6.46 -0.02
N TRP A 26 -4.94 -5.98 -1.05
CA TRP A 26 -3.47 -5.90 -1.03
C TRP A 26 -3.00 -4.77 -0.11
N VAL A 27 -1.76 -4.85 0.34
CA VAL A 27 -1.14 -3.86 1.23
C VAL A 27 -0.15 -3.02 0.43
N LEU A 28 -0.21 -1.69 0.56
CA LEU A 28 0.78 -0.80 0.00
C LEU A 28 2.08 -0.89 0.81
N LEU A 29 3.18 -1.26 0.14
CA LEU A 29 4.51 -1.34 0.76
C LEU A 29 5.29 -0.05 0.54
N SER A 30 5.23 0.50 -0.67
CA SER A 30 5.87 1.76 -1.02
C SER A 30 5.20 2.42 -2.22
N THR A 31 5.36 3.74 -2.32
CA THR A 31 5.00 4.52 -3.49
C THR A 31 6.03 5.62 -3.67
N GLY A 32 6.31 5.99 -4.92
CA GLY A 32 7.25 7.05 -5.23
C GLY A 32 7.24 7.46 -6.69
N PHE A 33 7.95 8.54 -6.99
CA PHE A 33 8.20 8.97 -8.36
C PHE A 33 9.50 8.33 -8.83
N VAL A 34 9.41 7.54 -9.89
CA VAL A 34 10.57 7.08 -10.64
C VAL A 34 10.76 8.04 -11.80
N LYS A 35 11.88 8.75 -11.77
CA LYS A 35 12.29 9.60 -12.89
C LYS A 35 12.52 8.69 -14.10
N GLY A 36 11.70 8.84 -15.13
CA GLY A 36 11.83 8.04 -16.35
C GLY A 36 13.19 8.27 -17.04
N GLU A 37 13.66 7.27 -17.77
CA GLU A 37 14.77 7.43 -18.71
C GLU A 37 14.43 8.40 -19.85
N VAL A 38 13.13 8.63 -20.09
CA VAL A 38 12.62 9.62 -21.04
C VAL A 38 12.48 10.98 -20.34
N PRO A 39 13.21 12.03 -20.78
CA PRO A 39 13.12 13.35 -20.20
C PRO A 39 11.68 13.89 -20.23
N GLY A 40 11.15 14.28 -19.06
CA GLY A 40 9.83 14.90 -18.91
C GLY A 40 8.69 13.95 -18.54
N TYR A 41 8.96 12.65 -18.39
CA TYR A 41 7.97 11.69 -17.88
C TYR A 41 8.40 11.17 -16.51
N ASP A 42 7.71 11.62 -15.47
CA ASP A 42 7.79 11.01 -14.14
C ASP A 42 6.73 9.92 -14.05
N TYR A 43 7.15 8.69 -13.77
CA TYR A 43 6.24 7.58 -13.53
C TYR A 43 6.01 7.45 -12.03
N HIS A 44 4.76 7.28 -11.60
CA HIS A 44 4.50 6.89 -10.22
C HIS A 44 4.64 5.38 -10.12
N SER A 45 5.57 4.90 -9.30
CA SER A 45 5.66 3.49 -8.95
C SER A 45 4.92 3.22 -7.65
N TYR A 46 4.33 2.04 -7.57
CA TYR A 46 3.72 1.49 -6.37
C TYR A 46 4.18 0.04 -6.23
N SER A 47 4.69 -0.32 -5.06
CA SER A 47 4.98 -1.70 -4.69
C SER A 47 3.92 -2.18 -3.71
N LEU A 48 3.23 -3.26 -4.06
CA LEU A 48 2.11 -3.82 -3.30
C LEU A 48 2.43 -5.27 -2.90
N GLY A 49 1.99 -5.67 -1.71
CA GLY A 49 2.18 -7.01 -1.17
C GLY A 49 0.86 -7.69 -0.84
N TYR A 50 0.70 -8.97 -1.22
CA TYR A 50 -0.40 -9.81 -0.77
C TYR A 50 0.03 -10.62 0.47
N PRO A 51 -0.56 -10.36 1.65
CA PRO A 51 -0.19 -11.07 2.87
C PRO A 51 -0.77 -12.49 2.89
N LYS A 52 -0.01 -13.46 3.42
CA LYS A 52 -0.41 -14.88 3.50
C LYS A 52 -1.66 -15.11 4.38
N THR A 53 -1.99 -14.19 5.28
CA THR A 53 -3.08 -14.37 6.26
C THR A 53 -3.98 -13.14 6.32
N LYS A 54 -5.28 -13.31 6.05
CA LYS A 54 -6.31 -12.25 6.15
C LYS A 54 -6.39 -11.60 7.55
N ALA A 55 -5.95 -12.28 8.60
CA ALA A 55 -5.89 -11.75 9.96
C ALA A 55 -4.96 -10.52 10.08
N VAL A 56 -3.87 -10.51 9.32
CA VAL A 56 -2.90 -9.43 9.28
C VAL A 56 -3.46 -8.20 8.56
N LEU A 57 -4.31 -8.42 7.55
CA LEU A 57 -5.08 -7.38 6.85
C LEU A 57 -6.01 -6.61 7.79
N ASN A 58 -6.71 -7.32 8.68
CA ASN A 58 -7.59 -6.69 9.67
C ASN A 58 -6.80 -5.89 10.70
N GLN A 59 -5.64 -6.38 11.15
CA GLN A 59 -4.75 -5.60 12.03
C GLN A 59 -4.27 -4.30 11.36
N LEU A 60 -3.77 -4.37 10.13
CA LEU A 60 -3.32 -3.17 9.40
C LEU A 60 -4.48 -2.19 9.12
N ARG A 61 -5.69 -2.70 8.84
CA ARG A 61 -6.88 -1.86 8.64
C ARG A 61 -7.28 -1.13 9.93
N ASP A 62 -7.19 -1.81 11.06
CA ASP A 62 -7.56 -1.22 12.36
C ASP A 62 -6.47 -0.24 12.86
N GLU A 63 -5.19 -0.51 12.60
CA GLU A 63 -4.09 0.44 12.87
C GLU A 63 -4.20 1.71 12.02
N THR A 64 -4.56 1.58 10.74
CA THR A 64 -4.75 2.74 9.84
C THR A 64 -5.98 3.57 10.24
N LYS A 65 -7.07 2.92 10.69
CA LYS A 65 -8.25 3.62 11.21
C LYS A 65 -7.98 4.36 12.51
N ASN A 66 -7.18 3.79 13.41
CA ASN A 66 -6.83 4.44 14.68
C ASN A 66 -5.89 5.64 14.45
N LYS A 67 -4.92 5.54 13.53
CA LYS A 67 -4.05 6.67 13.19
C LYS A 67 -4.82 7.86 12.57
N ALA A 68 -5.81 7.59 11.73
CA ALA A 68 -6.66 8.63 11.16
C ALA A 68 -7.62 9.26 12.20
N LEU A 69 -7.86 8.60 13.34
CA LEU A 69 -8.67 9.15 14.44
C LEU A 69 -7.84 9.94 15.46
N ASP A 70 -6.54 9.67 15.59
CA ASP A 70 -5.65 10.43 16.47
C ASP A 70 -5.18 11.77 15.85
N GLU A 71 -5.18 11.92 14.52
CA GLU A 71 -4.76 13.18 13.85
C GLU A 71 -5.87 14.22 13.66
N ASP A 72 -7.14 13.88 13.94
CA ASP A 72 -8.30 14.81 13.95
C ASP A 72 -8.88 15.04 15.37
N GLY A 73 -8.20 14.57 16.42
CA GLY A 73 -8.59 14.72 17.82
C GLY A 73 -8.17 16.05 18.46
N ILE A 74 -8.59 17.19 17.88
CA ILE A 74 -8.60 18.47 18.61
C ILE A 74 -9.86 18.50 19.48
N PHE A 75 -9.72 18.29 20.79
CA PHE A 75 -10.42 19.02 21.86
C PHE A 75 -9.68 18.89 23.19
#